data_AF-A0A0G1E8L9-F1
#
_entry.id   AF-A0A0G1E8L9-F1
#
_cell.length_a   1.000
_cell.length_b   1.000
_cell.length_c   1.000
_cell.angle_alpha   90.00
_cell.angle_beta   90.00
_cell.angle_gamma   90.00
#
_symmetry.space_group_name_H-M   'P 1'
#
loop_
_entity.id
_entity.type
_entity.pdbx_description
1 polymer ?
#
loop_
_entity_poly.entity_id
_entity_poly.type
_entity_poly.pdbx_seq_one_letter_code
_entity_poly.pdbx_strand_id
1 'polypeptide(L)'
;MQKNLLQDMIRIKRASKPEPDRALDSDAESKALSGSSFQRDETETPKQPRRYKLWLVAVISLVFFIFALSYMFLKVTVTANPKVRNMALHENLSASKDASSDTLPFELIIISGEESKVVQDTKTKDVIEKAKGTVLIYNNFSSVPQRLDIDTRLEGSNGKIYKTVKQIVVPGMRSSAPGSVEVGIYAAAGGEEYNSGPLDFTIFGFKGTPKYSKFYARSKGSIAGGFIGQVPVITDIDKLAGMGRYE
;
A
#
# COMPACT_ATOMS: atom_id res chain seq x y z
N MET A 1 19.69 23.27 4.25
CA MET A 1 18.28 23.73 4.20
C MET A 1 17.42 22.64 4.83
N GLN A 2 17.33 22.58 6.15
CA GLN A 2 16.34 23.24 7.01
C GLN A 2 14.89 22.86 6.66
N LYS A 3 14.34 21.93 7.46
CA LYS A 3 12.93 21.54 7.51
C LYS A 3 12.16 22.57 8.32
N ASN A 4 10.99 23.00 7.85
CA ASN A 4 9.95 23.63 8.67
C ASN A 4 8.59 23.11 8.18
N LEU A 5 8.01 22.19 8.94
CA LEU A 5 6.59 21.85 8.89
C LEU A 5 6.02 22.35 10.21
N LEU A 6 5.12 23.33 10.13
CA LEU A 6 4.02 23.62 11.05
C LEU A 6 3.49 25.02 10.71
N GLN A 7 2.42 25.07 9.92
CA GLN A 7 1.48 26.18 10.04
C GLN A 7 0.05 25.65 9.86
N ASP A 8 -0.68 25.93 10.93
CA ASP A 8 -2.01 25.53 11.28
C ASP A 8 -3.07 26.40 10.58
N MET A 9 -4.33 26.01 10.77
CA MET A 9 -5.54 26.83 10.77
C MET A 9 -6.51 26.62 9.61
N ILE A 10 -7.41 25.66 9.84
CA ILE A 10 -8.64 25.38 9.09
C ILE A 10 -9.64 26.53 9.35
N ARG A 11 -10.12 27.15 8.27
CA ARG A 11 -11.16 28.19 8.29
C ARG A 11 -12.51 27.53 7.98
N ILE A 12 -13.38 27.36 9.00
CA ILE A 12 -14.75 26.89 8.78
C ILE A 12 -15.70 28.09 8.60
N LYS A 13 -16.44 28.02 7.50
CA LYS A 13 -17.35 29.01 6.94
C LYS A 13 -18.71 28.97 7.66
N ARG A 14 -19.28 30.14 7.98
CA ARG A 14 -20.66 30.32 8.50
C ARG A 14 -21.70 29.90 7.46
N ALA A 15 -22.76 29.24 7.93
CA ALA A 15 -24.06 29.06 7.29
C ALA A 15 -25.12 29.36 8.37
N SER A 16 -25.82 30.50 8.32
CA SER A 16 -27.13 30.75 7.68
C SER A 16 -28.31 30.07 8.39
N LYS A 17 -29.08 30.91 9.08
CA LYS A 17 -30.41 30.68 9.70
C LYS A 17 -31.47 30.37 8.63
N PRO A 18 -32.48 29.56 8.98
CA PRO A 18 -33.86 29.96 8.73
C PRO A 18 -34.77 29.80 9.96
N GLU A 19 -35.94 30.41 9.83
CA GLU A 19 -36.96 30.73 10.83
C GLU A 19 -38.05 29.63 10.95
N PRO A 20 -39.12 29.81 11.75
CA PRO A 20 -39.66 28.76 12.62
C PRO A 20 -40.99 28.19 12.11
N ASP A 21 -41.40 27.03 12.65
CA ASP A 21 -42.80 26.62 12.65
C ASP A 21 -43.08 25.80 13.92
N ARG A 22 -43.94 26.32 14.80
CA ARG A 22 -44.66 25.50 15.78
C ARG A 22 -46.04 26.11 16.06
N ALA A 23 -47.03 25.34 15.61
CA ALA A 23 -48.44 25.28 16.01
C ALA A 23 -48.64 25.57 17.52
N LEU A 24 -49.50 26.51 17.91
CA LEU A 24 -50.98 26.53 17.96
C LEU A 24 -51.54 25.93 19.26
N ASP A 25 -52.61 26.61 19.70
CA ASP A 25 -53.56 26.33 20.78
C ASP A 25 -53.15 26.78 22.18
N SER A 26 -53.97 27.46 22.98
CA SER A 26 -55.32 28.03 22.91
C SER A 26 -55.47 28.73 24.28
N ASP A 27 -56.16 29.85 24.53
CA ASP A 27 -57.59 30.12 24.44
C ASP A 27 -57.86 31.52 25.03
N ALA A 28 -58.97 32.11 24.58
CA ALA A 28 -59.87 33.05 25.26
C ALA A 28 -59.27 34.42 25.69
N GLU A 29 -59.42 35.46 24.88
CA GLU A 29 -60.64 36.28 24.72
C GLU A 29 -61.01 37.12 25.96
N SER A 30 -60.69 38.41 25.94
CA SER A 30 -61.70 39.46 26.13
C SER A 30 -61.15 40.85 25.76
N LYS A 31 -61.62 41.29 24.59
CA LYS A 31 -62.07 42.63 24.18
C LYS A 31 -61.53 43.88 24.91
N ALA A 32 -60.77 44.62 24.10
CA ALA A 32 -60.74 46.07 23.91
C ALA A 32 -61.92 46.90 24.43
N LEU A 33 -61.61 48.10 24.95
CA LEU A 33 -61.94 49.43 24.39
C LEU A 33 -61.35 50.50 25.34
N SER A 34 -60.58 51.47 24.84
CA SER A 34 -61.05 52.80 24.41
C SER A 34 -61.54 53.70 25.55
N GLY A 35 -61.10 54.95 25.52
CA GLY A 35 -61.86 56.04 26.16
C GLY A 35 -61.07 56.91 27.11
N SER A 36 -60.50 57.97 26.54
CA SER A 36 -60.16 59.23 27.19
C SER A 36 -61.27 59.78 28.10
N SER A 37 -60.87 60.44 29.20
CA SER A 37 -61.15 61.85 29.55
C SER A 37 -61.32 62.09 31.06
N PHE A 38 -60.59 63.11 31.54
CA PHE A 38 -60.79 64.05 32.66
C PHE A 38 -61.85 63.69 33.74
N GLN A 39 -61.64 63.86 35.05
CA GLN A 39 -61.25 65.09 35.74
C GLN A 39 -61.14 64.82 37.27
N ARG A 40 -60.12 65.40 37.90
CA ARG A 40 -60.10 66.05 39.25
C ARG A 40 -60.92 65.41 40.39
N ASP A 41 -60.24 64.92 41.44
CA ASP A 41 -60.21 65.65 42.71
C ASP A 41 -59.12 65.14 43.67
N GLU A 42 -58.62 66.06 44.48
CA GLU A 42 -57.58 65.87 45.50
C GLU A 42 -58.07 64.98 46.65
N THR A 43 -57.17 64.20 47.24
CA THR A 43 -57.17 63.99 48.69
C THR A 43 -55.79 63.54 49.13
N GLU A 44 -55.09 64.46 49.79
CA GLU A 44 -53.89 64.20 50.57
C GLU A 44 -54.21 63.22 51.72
N THR A 45 -53.41 62.18 51.98
CA THR A 45 -52.37 62.09 53.03
C THR A 45 -52.25 60.60 53.45
N PRO A 46 -51.25 60.14 54.25
CA PRO A 46 -49.85 60.52 54.36
C PRO A 46 -48.88 59.31 54.25
N LYS A 47 -47.58 59.63 54.18
CA LYS A 47 -46.42 58.71 54.26
C LYS A 47 -46.45 57.79 55.49
N GLN A 48 -46.12 56.51 55.28
CA GLN A 48 -45.38 55.69 56.26
C GLN A 48 -44.10 55.12 55.61
N PRO A 49 -42.97 55.09 56.33
CA PRO A 49 -41.67 54.78 55.75
C PRO A 49 -41.52 53.29 55.44
N ARG A 50 -40.85 53.03 54.32
CA ARG A 50 -40.50 51.74 53.70
C ARG A 50 -39.59 50.83 54.56
N ARG A 51 -39.90 50.59 55.83
CA ARG A 51 -39.03 49.80 56.74
C ARG A 51 -39.01 48.29 56.43
N TYR A 52 -40.12 47.72 55.96
CA TYR A 52 -40.15 46.30 55.55
C TYR A 52 -39.37 46.04 54.25
N LYS A 53 -39.36 47.00 53.31
CA LYS A 53 -38.53 46.91 52.10
C LYS A 53 -37.04 46.97 52.45
N LEU A 54 -36.66 47.78 53.45
CA LEU A 54 -35.29 47.82 53.96
C LEU A 54 -34.89 46.51 54.66
N TRP A 55 -35.79 45.91 55.44
CA TRP A 55 -35.51 44.63 56.09
C TRP A 55 -35.46 43.46 55.09
N LEU A 56 -36.30 43.47 54.05
CA LEU A 56 -36.26 42.49 52.97
C LEU A 56 -34.95 42.58 52.16
N VAL A 57 -34.47 43.79 51.89
CA VAL A 57 -33.15 44.01 51.26
C VAL A 57 -32.02 43.55 52.19
N ALA A 58 -32.11 43.80 53.50
CA ALA A 58 -31.13 43.34 54.47
C ALA A 58 -31.05 41.79 54.54
N VAL A 59 -32.20 41.11 54.53
CA VAL A 59 -32.27 39.63 54.53
C VAL A 59 -31.72 39.06 53.22
N ILE A 60 -32.10 39.62 52.07
CA ILE A 60 -31.56 39.18 50.77
C ILE A 60 -30.05 39.40 50.70
N SER A 61 -29.56 40.54 51.22
CA SER A 61 -28.13 40.82 51.31
C SER A 61 -27.41 39.81 52.22
N LEU A 62 -28.03 39.41 53.33
CA LEU A 62 -27.45 38.44 54.25
C LEU A 62 -27.41 37.03 53.63
N VAL A 63 -28.47 36.62 52.93
CA VAL A 63 -28.51 35.34 52.21
C VAL A 63 -27.46 35.32 51.09
N PHE A 64 -27.36 36.42 50.32
CA PHE A 64 -26.34 36.55 49.28
C PHE A 64 -24.93 36.51 49.87
N PHE A 65 -24.71 37.15 51.02
CA PHE A 65 -23.43 37.13 51.73
C PHE A 65 -23.06 35.72 52.23
N ILE A 66 -24.01 35.00 52.82
CA ILE A 66 -23.81 33.61 53.26
C ILE A 66 -23.51 32.70 52.05
N PHE A 67 -24.23 32.88 50.94
CA PHE A 67 -24.00 32.11 49.71
C PHE A 67 -22.62 32.40 49.10
N ALA A 68 -22.19 33.66 49.10
CA ALA A 68 -20.87 34.07 48.65
C ALA A 68 -19.74 33.47 49.53
N LEU A 69 -19.94 33.46 50.86
CA LEU A 69 -19.00 32.82 51.78
C LEU A 69 -18.90 31.31 51.53
N SER A 70 -20.02 30.61 51.34
CA SER A 70 -20.04 29.18 51.01
C SER A 70 -19.27 28.88 49.71
N TYR A 71 -19.41 29.73 48.70
CA TYR A 71 -18.68 29.58 47.44
C TYR A 71 -17.16 29.70 47.59
N MET A 72 -16.67 30.50 48.55
CA MET A 72 -15.23 30.60 48.84
C MET A 72 -14.66 29.36 49.53
N PHE A 73 -15.47 28.65 50.34
CA PHE A 73 -15.03 27.44 51.03
C PHE A 73 -15.12 26.15 50.19
N LEU A 74 -15.66 26.21 48.96
CA LEU A 74 -15.79 25.06 48.06
C LEU A 74 -14.48 24.56 47.44
N LYS A 75 -13.40 25.34 47.50
CA LYS A 75 -12.11 24.99 46.89
C LYS A 75 -11.05 24.64 47.94
N VAL A 76 -10.99 23.35 48.29
CA VAL A 76 -9.83 22.79 49.01
C VAL A 76 -8.83 22.29 47.98
N THR A 77 -7.66 22.93 47.89
CA THR A 77 -6.56 22.46 47.05
C THR A 77 -5.58 21.66 47.92
N VAL A 78 -5.67 20.33 47.87
CA VAL A 78 -4.69 19.45 48.54
C VAL A 78 -3.44 19.39 47.66
N THR A 79 -2.42 20.15 48.04
CA THR A 79 -1.11 20.11 47.36
C THR A 79 -0.23 19.09 48.06
N ALA A 80 -0.14 17.88 47.50
CA ALA A 80 0.81 16.87 47.95
C ALA A 80 2.15 17.10 47.24
N ASN A 81 3.15 17.59 47.97
CA ASN A 81 4.53 17.64 47.49
C ASN A 81 5.25 16.37 47.93
N PRO A 82 5.45 15.37 47.04
CA PRO A 82 6.15 14.15 47.40
C PRO A 82 7.60 14.47 47.77
N LYS A 83 8.03 13.99 48.94
CA LYS A 83 9.41 14.13 49.38
C LYS A 83 10.26 13.08 48.64
N VAL A 84 10.88 13.49 47.53
CA VAL A 84 11.86 12.68 46.81
C VAL A 84 13.18 12.66 47.57
N ARG A 85 13.68 11.47 47.89
CA ARG A 85 15.00 11.24 48.48
C ARG A 85 15.81 10.44 47.48
N ASN A 86 16.88 11.03 46.96
CA ASN A 86 17.82 10.31 46.11
C ASN A 86 18.60 9.33 46.99
N MET A 87 18.40 8.03 46.78
CA MET A 87 19.23 6.99 47.39
C MET A 87 20.26 6.55 46.35
N ALA A 88 21.54 6.61 46.68
CA ALA A 88 22.57 6.01 45.86
C ALA A 88 22.56 4.50 46.09
N LEU A 89 22.08 3.74 45.11
CA LEU A 89 22.08 2.27 45.16
C LEU A 89 23.46 1.77 44.69
N HIS A 90 24.28 1.28 45.63
CA HIS A 90 25.59 0.68 45.37
C HIS A 90 25.45 -0.85 45.29
N GLU A 91 24.64 -1.33 44.35
CA GLU A 91 24.40 -2.76 44.15
C GLU A 91 24.68 -3.13 42.69
N ASN A 92 25.22 -4.33 42.48
CA ASN A 92 25.42 -4.88 41.15
C ASN A 92 24.12 -5.55 40.70
N LEU A 93 23.38 -4.89 39.82
CA LEU A 93 22.14 -5.42 39.26
C LEU A 93 22.44 -6.20 37.98
N SER A 94 21.99 -7.45 37.90
CA SER A 94 22.08 -8.30 36.70
C SER A 94 20.70 -8.55 36.10
N ALA A 95 20.60 -8.47 34.76
CA ALA A 95 19.37 -8.66 34.02
C ALA A 95 19.47 -9.87 33.07
N SER A 96 18.38 -10.63 32.91
CA SER A 96 18.31 -11.82 32.05
C SER A 96 16.96 -11.91 31.35
N LYS A 97 16.93 -12.47 30.14
CA LYS A 97 15.72 -12.58 29.30
C LYS A 97 14.67 -13.53 29.91
N ASP A 98 15.10 -14.54 30.66
CA ASP A 98 14.26 -15.60 31.23
C ASP A 98 14.44 -15.72 32.75
N ALA A 99 14.31 -14.59 33.47
CA ALA A 99 14.53 -14.53 34.91
C ALA A 99 13.40 -15.22 35.71
N SER A 100 13.74 -16.19 36.57
CA SER A 100 12.79 -16.90 37.45
C SER A 100 12.85 -16.46 38.92
N SER A 101 13.98 -15.91 39.38
CA SER A 101 14.13 -15.14 40.63
C SER A 101 15.54 -14.53 40.69
N ASP A 102 15.69 -13.42 41.42
CA ASP A 102 16.94 -12.68 41.71
C ASP A 102 17.61 -11.93 40.54
N THR A 103 16.97 -11.84 39.36
CA THR A 103 17.47 -11.06 38.22
C THR A 103 16.37 -10.23 37.58
N LEU A 104 16.74 -9.08 37.01
CA LEU A 104 15.77 -8.20 36.35
C LEU A 104 15.38 -8.78 34.98
N PRO A 105 14.10 -9.08 34.72
CA PRO A 105 13.67 -9.52 33.41
C PRO A 105 13.74 -8.38 32.40
N PHE A 106 14.16 -8.67 31.17
CA PHE A 106 14.01 -7.76 30.04
C PHE A 106 13.46 -8.50 28.83
N GLU A 107 12.67 -7.80 28.02
CA GLU A 107 12.14 -8.32 26.77
C GLU A 107 12.87 -7.65 25.60
N LEU A 108 13.29 -8.46 24.62
CA LEU A 108 13.87 -7.93 23.39
C LEU A 108 12.75 -7.58 22.42
N ILE A 109 12.54 -6.29 22.20
CA ILE A 109 11.65 -5.80 21.15
C ILE A 109 12.45 -5.73 19.85
N ILE A 110 12.22 -6.69 18.95
CA ILE A 110 12.82 -6.67 17.60
C ILE A 110 11.92 -5.82 16.71
N ILE A 111 12.40 -4.64 16.33
CA ILE A 111 11.72 -3.78 15.35
C ILE A 111 12.27 -4.14 13.98
N SER A 112 11.46 -4.76 13.12
CA SER A 112 11.81 -5.00 11.73
C SER A 112 11.69 -3.70 10.94
N GLY A 113 12.80 -3.23 10.37
CA GLY A 113 12.83 -2.11 9.43
C GLY A 113 13.23 -2.59 8.04
N GLU A 114 12.70 -1.95 7.00
CA GLU A 114 13.14 -2.14 5.62
C GLU A 114 13.87 -0.86 5.18
N GLU A 115 15.14 -0.98 4.80
CA GLU A 115 15.90 0.12 4.21
C GLU A 115 16.08 -0.15 2.72
N SER A 116 15.48 0.70 1.88
CA SER A 116 15.62 0.62 0.44
C SER A 116 16.53 1.73 -0.05
N LYS A 117 17.62 1.36 -0.74
CA LYS A 117 18.54 2.30 -1.38
C LYS A 117 18.49 2.12 -2.88
N VAL A 118 18.12 3.19 -3.59
CA VAL A 118 18.18 3.22 -5.05
C VAL A 118 19.64 3.40 -5.47
N VAL A 119 20.24 2.34 -6.01
CA VAL A 119 21.58 2.40 -6.60
C VAL A 119 21.42 2.78 -8.07
N GLN A 120 21.93 3.95 -8.46
CA GLN A 120 22.01 4.34 -9.86
C GLN A 120 23.25 3.72 -10.49
N ASP A 121 23.14 2.47 -10.94
CA ASP A 121 24.23 1.85 -11.69
C ASP A 121 24.18 2.32 -13.14
N THR A 122 25.26 2.96 -13.60
CA THR A 122 25.38 3.49 -14.97
C THR A 122 25.95 2.45 -15.93
N LYS A 123 26.33 1.27 -15.44
CA LYS A 123 26.92 0.21 -16.27
C LYS A 123 25.82 -0.67 -16.84
N THR A 124 25.58 -0.49 -18.13
CA THR A 124 24.80 -1.41 -18.93
C THR A 124 25.71 -2.47 -19.53
N LYS A 125 25.20 -3.70 -19.63
CA LYS A 125 25.83 -4.77 -20.38
C LYS A 125 24.93 -5.12 -21.56
N ASP A 126 25.51 -5.21 -22.75
CA ASP A 126 24.82 -5.77 -23.90
C ASP A 126 24.61 -7.27 -23.67
N VAL A 127 23.35 -7.67 -23.63
CA VAL A 127 22.92 -9.05 -23.45
C VAL A 127 22.24 -9.52 -24.74
N ILE A 128 22.76 -10.62 -25.29
CA ILE A 128 22.21 -11.29 -26.46
C ILE A 128 21.80 -12.70 -26.03
N GLU A 129 20.51 -12.90 -25.85
CA GLU A 129 19.92 -14.20 -25.55
C GLU A 129 19.12 -14.71 -26.73
N LYS A 130 19.25 -16.01 -26.97
CA LYS A 130 18.58 -16.73 -28.06
C LYS A 130 17.32 -17.38 -27.51
N ALA A 131 16.21 -17.21 -28.23
CA ALA A 131 14.97 -17.88 -27.89
C ALA A 131 15.14 -19.40 -27.96
N LYS A 132 14.62 -20.10 -26.96
CA LYS A 132 14.66 -21.56 -26.84
C LYS A 132 13.25 -22.10 -26.74
N GLY A 133 13.09 -23.33 -27.21
CA GLY A 133 11.83 -24.05 -27.09
C GLY A 133 12.01 -25.52 -27.43
N THR A 134 10.91 -26.23 -27.55
CA THR A 134 10.90 -27.65 -27.87
C THR A 134 10.01 -27.87 -29.09
N VAL A 135 10.43 -28.75 -30.00
CA VAL A 135 9.64 -29.13 -31.17
C VAL A 135 9.51 -30.64 -31.28
N LEU A 136 8.40 -31.09 -31.85
CA LEU A 136 8.20 -32.44 -32.33
C LEU A 136 8.44 -32.47 -33.83
N ILE A 137 9.44 -33.22 -34.27
CA ILE A 137 9.76 -33.43 -35.69
C ILE A 137 9.07 -34.70 -36.17
N TYR A 138 8.39 -34.62 -37.30
CA TYR A 138 7.64 -35.71 -37.90
C TYR A 138 8.25 -36.16 -39.24
N ASN A 139 8.25 -37.47 -39.47
CA ASN A 139 8.59 -38.11 -40.73
C ASN A 139 7.36 -38.79 -41.31
N ASN A 140 6.79 -38.20 -42.37
CA ASN A 140 5.71 -38.77 -43.16
C ASN A 140 6.16 -39.14 -44.60
N PHE A 141 7.46 -39.40 -44.77
CA PHE A 141 8.05 -39.67 -46.08
C PHE A 141 8.27 -41.17 -46.34
N SER A 142 8.88 -41.88 -45.39
CA SER A 142 9.23 -43.30 -45.55
C SER A 142 9.38 -44.02 -44.21
N SER A 143 9.39 -45.35 -44.23
CA SER A 143 9.68 -46.22 -43.08
C SER A 143 11.17 -46.22 -42.67
N VAL A 144 12.03 -45.53 -43.43
CA VAL A 144 13.45 -45.40 -43.12
C VAL A 144 13.67 -44.30 -42.07
N PRO A 145 14.40 -44.56 -40.98
CA PRO A 145 14.80 -43.53 -40.02
C PRO A 145 15.68 -42.45 -40.68
N GLN A 146 15.45 -41.19 -40.32
CA GLN A 146 16.21 -40.05 -40.83
C GLN A 146 17.03 -39.42 -39.71
N ARG A 147 18.36 -39.48 -39.82
CA ARG A 147 19.27 -38.76 -38.93
C ARG A 147 19.27 -37.27 -39.30
N LEU A 148 19.15 -36.42 -38.28
CA LEU A 148 19.31 -34.97 -38.36
C LEU A 148 20.47 -34.56 -37.46
N ASP A 149 21.42 -33.81 -38.02
CA ASP A 149 22.59 -33.33 -37.29
C ASP A 149 22.22 -32.28 -36.24
N ILE A 150 23.16 -32.01 -35.33
CA ILE A 150 23.10 -30.78 -34.54
C ILE A 150 23.06 -29.57 -35.49
N ASP A 151 22.44 -28.49 -35.06
CA ASP A 151 22.30 -27.27 -35.87
C ASP A 151 21.49 -27.44 -37.17
N THR A 152 20.65 -28.47 -37.25
CA THR A 152 19.71 -28.62 -38.37
C THR A 152 18.78 -27.42 -38.41
N ARG A 153 18.76 -26.72 -39.55
CA ARG A 153 17.97 -25.50 -39.76
C ARG A 153 16.50 -25.82 -39.98
N LEU A 154 15.66 -25.26 -39.12
CA LEU A 154 14.20 -25.32 -39.16
C LEU A 154 13.68 -23.92 -39.46
N GLU A 155 12.90 -23.79 -40.53
CA GLU A 155 12.25 -22.53 -40.93
C GLU A 155 10.85 -22.51 -40.34
N GLY A 156 10.59 -21.58 -39.41
CA GLY A 156 9.27 -21.42 -38.80
C GLY A 156 8.29 -20.73 -39.74
N SER A 157 7.00 -20.88 -39.49
CA SER A 157 5.95 -20.15 -40.21
C SER A 157 6.06 -18.62 -40.05
N ASN A 158 6.83 -18.14 -39.08
CA ASN A 158 7.22 -16.74 -38.92
C ASN A 158 8.40 -16.30 -39.82
N GLY A 159 8.91 -17.18 -40.69
CA GLY A 159 10.06 -16.91 -41.57
C GLY A 159 11.41 -16.86 -40.84
N LYS A 160 11.46 -17.22 -39.56
CA LYS A 160 12.68 -17.23 -38.75
C LYS A 160 13.31 -18.61 -38.75
N ILE A 161 14.63 -18.65 -38.65
CA ILE A 161 15.40 -19.90 -38.59
C ILE A 161 15.71 -20.26 -37.13
N TYR A 162 15.39 -21.49 -36.78
CA TYR A 162 15.74 -22.14 -35.53
C TYR A 162 16.62 -23.35 -35.82
N LYS A 163 17.38 -23.79 -34.82
CA LYS A 163 18.36 -24.87 -34.94
C LYS A 163 18.13 -25.91 -33.87
N THR A 164 18.36 -27.18 -34.19
CA THR A 164 18.30 -28.27 -33.22
C THR A 164 19.46 -28.18 -32.23
N VAL A 165 19.17 -28.37 -30.94
CA VAL A 165 20.19 -28.32 -29.85
C VAL A 165 21.11 -29.54 -29.89
N LYS A 166 20.61 -30.67 -30.41
CA LYS A 166 21.35 -31.93 -30.46
C LYS A 166 21.04 -32.69 -31.74
N GLN A 167 21.94 -33.59 -32.09
CA GLN A 167 21.70 -34.59 -33.11
C GLN A 167 20.58 -35.54 -32.66
N ILE A 168 19.68 -35.85 -33.58
CA ILE A 168 18.54 -36.75 -33.34
C ILE A 168 18.30 -37.66 -34.54
N VAL A 169 17.65 -38.79 -34.29
CA VAL A 169 17.20 -39.70 -35.35
C VAL A 169 15.68 -39.71 -35.31
N VAL A 170 15.06 -39.21 -36.38
CA VAL A 170 13.60 -39.24 -36.54
C VAL A 170 13.22 -40.64 -37.01
N PRO A 171 12.38 -41.38 -36.25
CA PRO A 171 11.91 -42.69 -36.69
C PRO A 171 11.20 -42.63 -38.04
N GLY A 172 11.23 -43.75 -38.78
CA GLY A 172 10.40 -43.93 -39.97
C GLY A 172 8.91 -43.97 -39.62
N MET A 173 8.05 -43.67 -40.60
CA MET A 173 6.60 -43.85 -40.44
C MET A 173 6.23 -45.34 -40.32
N ARG A 174 5.20 -45.65 -39.53
CA ARG A 174 4.64 -47.00 -39.37
C ARG A 174 3.24 -47.03 -39.99
N SER A 175 3.11 -47.73 -41.10
CA SER A 175 1.87 -47.78 -41.89
C SER A 175 1.38 -46.37 -42.23
N SER A 176 0.34 -45.86 -41.57
CA SER A 176 -0.21 -44.52 -41.78
C SER A 176 0.19 -43.50 -40.71
N ALA A 177 0.92 -43.92 -39.67
CA ALA A 177 1.33 -43.05 -38.56
C ALA A 177 2.74 -42.48 -38.81
N PRO A 178 2.91 -41.14 -38.83
CA PRO A 178 4.23 -40.54 -38.99
C PRO A 178 5.12 -40.86 -37.79
N GLY A 179 6.39 -41.15 -38.04
CA GLY A 179 7.39 -41.26 -36.98
C GLY A 179 7.64 -39.89 -36.38
N SER A 180 7.80 -39.79 -35.06
CA SER A 180 8.03 -38.51 -34.38
C SER A 180 9.14 -38.59 -33.33
N VAL A 181 9.79 -37.45 -33.08
CA VAL A 181 10.79 -37.30 -32.02
C VAL A 181 10.78 -35.88 -31.46
N GLU A 182 10.97 -35.77 -30.16
CA GLU A 182 11.06 -34.49 -29.45
C GLU A 182 12.51 -33.99 -29.38
N VAL A 183 12.73 -32.72 -29.70
CA VAL A 183 14.04 -32.08 -29.62
C VAL A 183 13.94 -30.63 -29.20
N GLY A 184 14.88 -30.18 -28.38
CA GLY A 184 15.05 -28.76 -28.07
C GLY A 184 15.58 -28.00 -29.27
N ILE A 185 15.12 -26.77 -29.44
CA ILE A 185 15.57 -25.83 -30.46
C ILE A 185 16.04 -24.53 -29.85
N TYR A 186 16.89 -23.83 -30.60
CA TYR A 186 17.33 -22.48 -30.28
C TYR A 186 17.33 -21.60 -31.52
N ALA A 187 17.07 -20.31 -31.35
CA ALA A 187 17.03 -19.33 -32.43
C ALA A 187 18.40 -19.15 -33.11
N ALA A 188 18.42 -18.92 -34.43
CA ALA A 188 19.67 -18.68 -35.16
C ALA A 188 20.41 -17.42 -34.67
N ALA A 189 19.66 -16.37 -34.32
CA ALA A 189 20.16 -15.14 -33.71
C ALA A 189 19.45 -14.88 -32.37
N GLY A 190 19.99 -13.94 -31.58
CA GLY A 190 19.29 -13.44 -30.40
C GLY A 190 18.15 -12.51 -30.79
N GLY A 191 17.32 -12.15 -29.82
CA GLY A 191 16.32 -11.09 -29.98
C GLY A 191 14.90 -11.54 -29.73
N GLU A 192 14.06 -10.59 -29.32
CA GLU A 192 12.66 -10.83 -28.98
C GLU A 192 11.82 -11.24 -30.19
N GLU A 193 12.27 -10.91 -31.41
CA GLU A 193 11.63 -11.29 -32.67
C GLU A 193 11.66 -12.81 -32.93
N TYR A 194 12.46 -13.56 -32.18
CA TYR A 194 12.48 -15.02 -32.21
C TYR A 194 11.56 -15.65 -31.16
N ASN A 195 11.00 -14.86 -30.23
CA ASN A 195 9.97 -15.33 -29.32
C ASN A 195 8.66 -15.50 -30.08
N SER A 196 7.97 -16.60 -29.84
CA SER A 196 6.70 -16.86 -30.49
C SER A 196 5.84 -17.83 -29.68
N GLY A 197 4.54 -17.82 -29.97
CA GLY A 197 3.65 -18.89 -29.52
C GLY A 197 3.94 -20.21 -30.22
N PRO A 198 2.96 -21.13 -30.23
CA PRO A 198 3.08 -22.35 -31.02
C PRO A 198 3.31 -22.07 -32.52
N LEU A 199 4.31 -22.72 -33.11
CA LEU A 199 4.71 -22.54 -34.51
C LEU A 199 4.88 -23.89 -35.21
N ASP A 200 4.65 -23.87 -36.51
CA ASP A 200 4.99 -24.96 -37.41
C ASP A 200 6.32 -24.66 -38.11
N PHE A 201 7.08 -25.71 -38.43
CA PHE A 201 8.41 -25.61 -39.04
C PHE A 201 8.57 -26.55 -40.24
N THR A 202 9.35 -26.11 -41.21
CA THR A 202 9.89 -26.94 -42.29
C THR A 202 11.38 -27.14 -42.12
N ILE A 203 11.91 -28.25 -42.62
CA ILE A 203 13.35 -28.54 -42.55
C ILE A 203 14.03 -27.92 -43.77
N PHE A 204 14.78 -26.83 -43.56
CA PHE A 204 15.41 -26.07 -44.64
C PHE A 204 16.34 -26.94 -45.51
N GLY A 205 17.06 -27.89 -44.90
CA GLY A 205 17.97 -28.79 -45.59
C GLY A 205 17.31 -29.74 -46.60
N PHE A 206 15.98 -29.87 -46.59
CA PHE A 206 15.24 -30.70 -47.55
C PHE A 206 14.68 -29.91 -48.73
N LYS A 207 14.84 -28.59 -48.77
CA LYS A 207 14.33 -27.72 -49.82
C LYS A 207 14.80 -28.22 -51.20
N GLY A 208 13.87 -28.35 -52.14
CA GLY A 208 14.12 -28.89 -53.48
C GLY A 208 14.04 -30.42 -53.59
N THR A 209 13.83 -31.14 -52.49
CA THR A 209 13.61 -32.59 -52.50
C THR A 209 12.15 -32.94 -52.15
N PRO A 210 11.66 -34.14 -52.53
CA PRO A 210 10.34 -34.61 -52.11
C PRO A 210 10.16 -34.73 -50.58
N LYS A 211 11.27 -34.75 -49.81
CA LYS A 211 11.24 -34.78 -48.34
C LYS A 211 10.69 -33.49 -47.75
N TYR A 212 10.84 -32.34 -48.44
CA TYR A 212 10.44 -31.04 -47.90
C TYR A 212 8.96 -30.94 -47.56
N SER A 213 8.09 -31.59 -48.33
CA SER A 213 6.64 -31.60 -48.10
C SER A 213 6.17 -32.69 -47.13
N LYS A 214 7.05 -33.64 -46.78
CA LYS A 214 6.72 -34.83 -45.98
C LYS A 214 7.39 -34.84 -44.60
N PHE A 215 8.41 -34.01 -44.40
CA PHE A 215 9.00 -33.75 -43.09
C PHE A 215 8.57 -32.35 -42.61
N TYR A 216 8.04 -32.30 -41.40
CA TYR A 216 7.62 -31.06 -40.75
C TYR A 216 7.87 -31.16 -39.25
N ALA A 217 7.96 -30.04 -38.56
CA ALA A 217 8.00 -30.00 -37.11
C ALA A 217 6.95 -29.06 -36.55
N ARG A 218 6.55 -29.28 -35.30
CA ARG A 218 5.62 -28.40 -34.58
C ARG A 218 6.19 -28.08 -33.21
N SER A 219 6.10 -26.85 -32.74
CA SER A 219 6.54 -26.55 -31.39
C SER A 219 5.59 -27.16 -30.36
N LYS A 220 6.20 -27.61 -29.28
CA LYS A 220 5.53 -28.06 -28.07
C LYS A 220 5.54 -26.88 -27.10
N GLY A 221 4.54 -26.01 -27.24
CA GLY A 221 4.41 -24.77 -26.48
C GLY A 221 5.05 -23.56 -27.17
N SER A 222 5.28 -22.51 -26.40
CA SER A 222 5.91 -21.27 -26.84
C SER A 222 7.43 -21.37 -26.89
N ILE A 223 8.03 -20.53 -27.73
CA ILE A 223 9.47 -20.32 -27.85
C ILE A 223 9.76 -18.97 -27.19
N ALA A 224 10.65 -18.94 -26.21
CA ALA A 224 10.87 -17.78 -25.34
C ALA A 224 12.34 -17.62 -24.94
N GLY A 225 12.68 -16.50 -24.33
CA GLY A 225 14.05 -16.20 -23.86
C GLY A 225 14.97 -15.59 -24.93
N GLY A 226 14.40 -15.15 -26.05
CA GLY A 226 15.11 -14.30 -27.00
C GLY A 226 15.09 -12.86 -26.49
N PHE A 227 16.27 -12.26 -26.36
CA PHE A 227 16.41 -10.87 -25.93
C PHE A 227 17.67 -10.27 -26.56
N ILE A 228 17.56 -9.04 -27.05
CA ILE A 228 18.72 -8.21 -27.43
C ILE A 228 18.49 -6.86 -26.78
N GLY A 229 19.38 -6.47 -25.88
CA GLY A 229 19.27 -5.18 -25.23
C GLY A 229 20.33 -4.97 -24.17
N GLN A 230 20.29 -3.77 -23.61
CA GLN A 230 21.15 -3.37 -22.50
C GLN A 230 20.45 -3.67 -21.19
N VAL A 231 21.10 -4.49 -20.36
CA VAL A 231 20.60 -4.79 -19.00
C VAL A 231 21.51 -4.08 -18.00
N PRO A 232 20.96 -3.37 -16.99
CA PRO A 232 21.77 -2.82 -15.90
C PRO A 232 22.37 -3.98 -15.10
N VAL A 233 23.69 -3.96 -14.90
CA VAL A 233 24.39 -4.98 -14.13
C VAL A 233 24.89 -4.38 -12.84
N ILE A 234 24.31 -4.81 -11.72
CA ILE A 234 24.80 -4.46 -10.38
C ILE A 234 26.09 -5.22 -10.13
N THR A 235 27.19 -4.50 -9.87
CA THR A 235 28.45 -5.15 -9.52
C THR A 235 28.42 -5.70 -8.09
N ASP A 236 29.19 -6.75 -7.81
CA ASP A 236 29.27 -7.33 -6.46
C ASP A 236 29.73 -6.30 -5.41
N ILE A 237 30.49 -5.29 -5.82
CA ILE A 237 30.92 -4.16 -4.97
C ILE A 237 29.72 -3.34 -4.51
N ASP A 238 28.78 -3.03 -5.41
CA ASP A 238 27.57 -2.27 -5.07
C ASP A 238 26.61 -3.10 -4.20
N LYS A 239 26.56 -4.42 -4.42
CA LYS A 239 25.81 -5.36 -3.58
C LYS A 239 26.37 -5.41 -2.15
N LEU A 240 27.70 -5.42 -2.01
CA LEU A 240 28.40 -5.34 -0.71
C LEU A 240 28.21 -3.98 -0.02
N ALA A 241 28.25 -2.87 -0.79
CA ALA A 241 28.00 -1.53 -0.25
C ALA A 241 26.56 -1.33 0.24
N GLY A 242 25.58 -2.07 -0.31
CA GLY A 242 24.20 -2.11 0.17
C GLY A 242 24.00 -2.96 1.43
N MET A 243 24.82 -3.99 1.64
CA MET A 243 24.74 -4.90 2.79
C MET A 243 25.63 -4.49 3.98
N GLY A 244 26.58 -3.56 3.77
CA GLY A 244 27.71 -3.34 4.68
C GLY A 244 27.70 -2.01 5.44
N ARG A 245 26.58 -1.60 6.06
CA ARG A 245 26.58 -0.52 7.08
C ARG A 245 25.68 -0.85 8.26
N TYR A 246 26.05 -1.88 9.01
CA TYR A 246 25.60 -2.07 10.38
C TYR A 246 26.84 -2.22 11.27
N GLU A 247 27.33 -1.09 11.77
CA GLU A 247 28.17 -0.99 12.99
C GLU A 247 27.36 -0.25 14.05
#